data_AF-A0A8J5TYM0-F1
#
_entry.id   AF-A0A8J5TYM0-F1
#
_cell.length_a   1.000
_cell.length_b   1.000
_cell.length_c   1.000
_cell.angle_alpha   90.00
_cell.angle_beta   90.00
_cell.angle_gamma   90.00
#
_symmetry.space_group_name_H-M   'P 1'
#
loop_
_entity.id
_entity.type
_entity.pdbx_description
1 polymer ?
#
loop_
_entity_poly.entity_id
_entity_poly.type
_entity_poly.pdbx_seq_one_letter_code
_entity_poly.pdbx_strand_id
1 'polypeptide(L)'
;MVLCLNSEASKPVKAIATASWAFAASLGIKDEELTMEQNLASIRTLAATVASAGLPLSVDLQDGYGSRLREAVTQAIQAGAHGANIEDSIPARGLGQAHSLKPS
;
A
#
# COMPACT_ATOMS: atom_id res chain seq x y z
N MET A 1 -11.37 -19.19 -3.69
CA MET A 1 -10.42 -20.00 -2.90
C MET A 1 -9.04 -19.43 -3.13
N VAL A 2 -8.42 -18.83 -2.12
CA VAL A 2 -7.06 -18.29 -2.21
C VAL A 2 -6.10 -19.44 -1.93
N LEU A 3 -5.26 -19.79 -2.91
CA LEU A 3 -4.24 -20.81 -2.72
C LEU A 3 -3.03 -20.14 -2.06
N CYS A 4 -2.84 -20.38 -0.76
CA CYS A 4 -1.65 -19.90 -0.07
C CYS A 4 -0.44 -20.76 -0.48
N LEU A 5 0.69 -20.12 -0.79
CA LEU A 5 1.96 -20.83 -0.97
C LEU A 5 2.53 -21.37 0.36
N ASN A 6 2.01 -20.88 1.49
CA ASN A 6 2.33 -21.42 2.81
C ASN A 6 1.46 -22.64 3.11
N SER A 7 2.09 -23.62 3.77
CA SER A 7 1.46 -24.79 4.37
C SER A 7 1.99 -24.97 5.80
N GLU A 8 1.48 -25.97 6.51
CA GLU A 8 2.05 -26.38 7.81
C GLU A 8 3.53 -26.78 7.69
N ALA A 9 3.92 -27.42 6.58
CA ALA A 9 5.27 -27.93 6.37
C ALA A 9 6.27 -26.90 5.82
N SER A 10 5.80 -25.84 5.15
CA SER A 10 6.68 -24.85 4.52
C SER A 10 6.03 -23.48 4.44
N LYS A 11 6.78 -22.44 4.82
CA LYS A 11 6.33 -21.03 4.81
C LYS A 11 7.32 -20.16 4.01
N PRO A 12 7.39 -20.30 2.68
CA PRO A 12 8.35 -19.57 1.84
C PRO A 12 8.06 -18.05 1.79
N VAL A 13 6.82 -17.64 2.05
CA VAL A 13 6.42 -16.23 2.09
C VAL A 13 6.10 -15.82 3.53
N LYS A 14 6.65 -14.69 3.97
CA LYS A 14 6.51 -14.21 5.35
C LYS A 14 5.63 -12.96 5.50
N ALA A 15 5.31 -12.29 4.41
CA ALA A 15 4.50 -11.08 4.38
C ALA A 15 3.88 -10.88 3.00
N ILE A 16 2.86 -10.03 2.92
CA ILE A 16 2.32 -9.50 1.67
C ILE A 16 2.59 -8.00 1.65
N ALA A 17 3.03 -7.49 0.50
CA ALA A 17 3.16 -6.07 0.25
C ALA A 17 2.29 -5.69 -0.96
N THR A 18 1.66 -4.52 -0.91
CA THR A 18 0.94 -3.97 -2.06
C THR A 18 1.84 -3.03 -2.85
N ALA A 19 1.47 -2.74 -4.10
CA ALA A 19 2.03 -1.66 -4.89
C ALA A 19 0.87 -0.79 -5.38
N SER A 20 0.97 0.53 -5.24
CA SER A 20 -0.10 1.44 -5.66
C SER A 20 -0.40 1.29 -7.15
N TRP A 21 0.64 1.14 -7.97
CA TRP A 21 0.52 0.91 -9.42
C TRP A 21 -0.32 -0.33 -9.74
N ALA A 22 -0.18 -1.42 -8.97
CA ALA A 22 -0.94 -2.64 -9.19
C ALA A 22 -2.43 -2.46 -8.86
N PHE A 23 -2.75 -1.71 -7.81
CA PHE A 23 -4.13 -1.35 -7.49
C PHE A 23 -4.73 -0.40 -8.52
N ALA A 24 -4.00 0.63 -8.95
CA ALA A 24 -4.42 1.53 -10.02
C ALA A 24 -4.72 0.77 -11.32
N ALA A 25 -3.81 -0.13 -11.72
CA ALA A 25 -3.98 -0.98 -12.89
C ALA A 25 -5.23 -1.88 -12.77
N SER A 26 -5.52 -2.41 -11.57
CA SER A 26 -6.72 -3.22 -11.32
C SER A 26 -8.03 -2.43 -11.46
N LEU A 27 -7.96 -1.10 -11.31
CA LEU A 27 -9.07 -0.17 -11.48
C LEU A 27 -9.11 0.45 -12.89
N GLY A 28 -8.13 0.15 -13.75
CA GLY A 28 -8.04 0.71 -15.10
C GLY A 28 -7.61 2.18 -15.16
N ILE A 29 -6.94 2.68 -14.12
CA ILE A 29 -6.44 4.06 -14.02
C ILE A 29 -4.91 4.07 -13.91
N LYS A 30 -4.30 5.24 -14.10
CA LYS A 30 -2.86 5.40 -13.86
C LYS A 30 -2.55 5.44 -12.36
N ASP A 31 -1.31 5.15 -11.99
CA ASP A 31 -0.89 5.15 -10.59
C ASP A 31 -1.04 6.55 -9.96
N GLU A 32 -0.64 7.60 -10.68
CA GLU A 32 -0.81 8.98 -10.21
C GLU A 32 -2.29 9.44 -10.08
N GLU A 33 -3.24 8.65 -10.60
CA GLU A 33 -4.68 8.94 -10.53
C GLU A 33 -5.37 8.17 -9.38
N LEU A 34 -4.67 7.26 -8.70
CA LEU A 34 -5.23 6.46 -7.62
C LEU A 34 -5.49 7.32 -6.38
N THR A 35 -6.76 7.54 -6.06
CA THR A 35 -7.13 8.34 -4.90
C THR A 35 -6.88 7.58 -3.59
N MET A 36 -6.75 8.33 -2.49
CA MET A 36 -6.63 7.74 -1.15
C MET A 36 -7.81 6.81 -0.84
N GLU A 37 -9.03 7.20 -1.20
CA GLU A 37 -10.24 6.41 -1.00
C GLU A 37 -10.20 5.09 -1.78
N GLN A 38 -9.77 5.13 -3.04
CA GLN A 38 -9.63 3.94 -3.87
C GLN A 38 -8.55 3.01 -3.32
N ASN A 39 -7.38 3.54 -2.95
CA ASN A 39 -6.31 2.73 -2.37
C ASN A 39 -6.76 2.07 -1.06
N LEU A 40 -7.36 2.84 -0.13
CA LEU A 40 -7.87 2.29 1.13
C LEU A 40 -8.99 1.27 0.93
N ALA A 41 -9.84 1.43 -0.08
CA ALA A 41 -10.86 0.43 -0.43
C ALA A 41 -10.22 -0.87 -0.92
N SER A 42 -9.20 -0.80 -1.77
CA SER A 42 -8.41 -1.95 -2.21
C SER A 42 -7.69 -2.64 -1.04
N ILE A 43 -7.07 -1.86 -0.15
CA ILE A 43 -6.42 -2.37 1.06
C ILE A 43 -7.43 -3.12 1.94
N ARG A 44 -8.59 -2.53 2.25
CA ARG A 44 -9.63 -3.19 3.07
C ARG A 44 -10.09 -4.51 2.46
N THR A 45 -10.25 -4.55 1.14
CA THR A 45 -10.66 -5.75 0.42
C THR A 45 -9.60 -6.85 0.52
N LEU A 46 -8.33 -6.50 0.37
CA LEU A 46 -7.22 -7.45 0.42
C LEU A 46 -6.93 -7.93 1.85
N ALA A 47 -6.99 -7.03 2.84
CA ALA A 47 -6.55 -7.28 4.21
C ALA A 47 -7.26 -8.47 4.86
N ALA A 48 -8.56 -8.67 4.62
CA ALA A 48 -9.29 -9.82 5.13
C ALA A 48 -8.69 -11.16 4.64
N THR A 49 -8.27 -11.20 3.37
CA THR A 49 -7.61 -12.38 2.78
C THR A 49 -6.23 -12.59 3.38
N VAL A 50 -5.44 -11.52 3.54
CA VAL A 50 -4.09 -11.61 4.12
C VAL A 50 -4.14 -12.07 5.58
N ALA A 51 -5.11 -11.56 6.35
CA ALA A 51 -5.36 -11.99 7.71
C ALA A 51 -5.73 -13.48 7.78
N SER A 52 -6.60 -13.96 6.86
CA SER A 52 -6.95 -15.39 6.80
C SER A 52 -5.75 -16.31 6.49
N ALA A 53 -4.74 -15.78 5.80
CA ALA A 53 -3.48 -16.48 5.53
C ALA A 53 -2.46 -16.39 6.68
N GLY A 54 -2.78 -15.65 7.76
CA GLY A 54 -1.90 -15.47 8.92
C GLY A 54 -0.62 -14.69 8.59
N LEU A 55 -0.67 -13.79 7.61
CA LEU A 55 0.48 -13.01 7.15
C LEU A 55 0.32 -11.53 7.53
N PRO A 56 1.42 -10.80 7.82
CA PRO A 56 1.41 -9.35 7.92
C PRO A 56 1.26 -8.71 6.54
N LEU A 57 0.64 -7.51 6.53
CA LEU A 57 0.40 -6.71 5.33
C LEU A 57 1.15 -5.38 5.40
N SER A 58 2.06 -5.13 4.47
CA SER A 58 2.61 -3.79 4.20
C SER A 58 1.85 -3.15 3.04
N VAL A 59 1.50 -1.88 3.15
CA VAL A 59 0.75 -1.18 2.10
C VAL A 59 1.55 -0.03 1.49
N ASP A 60 1.26 0.25 0.24
CA ASP A 60 1.82 1.39 -0.46
C ASP A 60 0.86 2.58 -0.35
N LEU A 61 1.32 3.68 0.24
CA LEU A 61 0.54 4.91 0.42
C LEU A 61 1.00 6.05 -0.50
N GLN A 62 1.74 5.74 -1.58
CA GLN A 62 2.30 6.73 -2.50
C GLN A 62 3.10 7.81 -1.75
N ASP A 63 2.92 9.09 -2.08
CA ASP A 63 3.53 10.24 -1.42
C ASP A 63 2.88 10.60 -0.05
N GLY A 64 1.99 9.74 0.45
CA GLY A 64 1.24 9.97 1.67
C GLY A 64 0.01 10.85 1.50
N TYR A 65 -0.45 11.12 0.27
CA TYR A 65 -1.68 11.87 -0.01
C TYR A 65 -1.66 13.31 0.56
N GLY A 66 -0.48 13.93 0.56
CA GLY A 66 -0.28 15.33 0.95
C GLY A 66 -0.75 15.65 2.37
N SER A 67 -1.64 16.64 2.50
CA SER A 67 -2.16 17.11 3.81
C SER A 67 -2.96 16.04 4.57
N ARG A 68 -3.32 14.94 3.90
CA ARG A 68 -4.10 13.84 4.46
C ARG A 68 -3.24 12.68 4.98
N LEU A 69 -1.91 12.82 5.03
CA LEU A 69 -1.00 11.76 5.50
C LEU A 69 -1.44 11.10 6.82
N ARG A 70 -1.81 11.91 7.81
CA ARG A 70 -2.26 11.38 9.11
C ARG A 70 -3.54 10.53 8.98
N GLU A 71 -4.47 10.98 8.15
CA GLU A 71 -5.71 10.27 7.86
C GLU A 71 -5.43 8.96 7.11
N ALA A 72 -4.58 9.01 6.06
CA ALA A 72 -4.21 7.85 5.26
C ALA A 72 -3.57 6.75 6.13
N VAL A 73 -2.60 7.10 6.97
CA VAL A 73 -1.94 6.14 7.89
C VAL A 73 -2.95 5.58 8.89
N THR A 74 -3.79 6.44 9.49
CA THR A 74 -4.79 5.99 10.47
C THR A 74 -5.78 5.01 9.84
N GLN A 75 -6.29 5.33 8.65
CA GLN A 75 -7.23 4.47 7.94
C GLN A 75 -6.57 3.19 7.41
N ALA A 76 -5.30 3.22 7.02
CA ALA A 76 -4.57 2.03 6.60
C ALA A 76 -4.41 1.04 7.76
N ILE A 77 -4.07 1.53 8.96
CA ILE A 77 -4.02 0.70 10.17
C ILE A 77 -5.39 0.10 10.47
N GLN A 78 -6.46 0.91 10.42
CA GLN A 78 -7.84 0.45 10.61
C GLN A 78 -8.27 -0.57 9.55
N ALA A 79 -7.73 -0.48 8.34
CA ALA A 79 -7.97 -1.42 7.26
C ALA A 79 -7.20 -2.75 7.42
N GLY A 80 -6.27 -2.85 8.38
CA GLY A 80 -5.51 -4.08 8.67
C GLY A 80 -4.04 -4.06 8.21
N ALA A 81 -3.52 -2.89 7.81
CA ALA A 81 -2.09 -2.74 7.51
C ALA A 81 -1.24 -2.87 8.78
N HIS A 82 -0.11 -3.57 8.66
CA HIS A 82 0.92 -3.74 9.69
C HIS A 82 2.14 -2.84 9.44
N GLY A 83 2.31 -2.34 8.23
CA GLY A 83 3.35 -1.40 7.82
C GLY A 83 2.94 -0.65 6.56
N ALA A 84 3.69 0.39 6.21
CA ALA A 84 3.49 1.11 4.96
C ALA A 84 4.80 1.73 4.44
N ASN A 85 4.93 1.85 3.12
CA ASN A 85 5.88 2.76 2.49
C ASN A 85 5.20 4.08 2.11
N ILE A 86 5.95 5.17 2.23
CA ILE A 86 5.58 6.52 1.80
C ILE A 86 6.79 7.07 1.04
N GLU A 87 6.55 7.59 -0.15
CA GLU A 87 7.56 8.10 -1.05
C GLU A 87 7.81 9.59 -0.82
N ASP A 88 9.04 10.04 -1.09
CA ASP A 88 9.42 11.45 -1.07
C ASP A 88 9.32 12.12 -2.46
N SER A 89 8.84 11.37 -3.47
CA SER A 89 8.52 11.86 -4.82
C SER A 89 7.15 12.53 -4.87
N ILE A 90 7.06 13.64 -5.62
CA ILE A 90 5.79 14.29 -5.94
C ILE A 90 5.35 13.78 -7.32
N PRO A 91 4.20 13.08 -7.46
CA PRO A 91 3.75 12.54 -8.74
C PRO A 91 3.68 13.61 -9.85
N ALA A 92 3.26 14.82 -9.50
CA ALA A 92 3.20 15.97 -10.42
C ALA A 92 4.58 16.45 -10.96
N ARG A 93 5.70 16.03 -10.36
CA ARG A 93 7.07 16.39 -10.78
C ARG A 93 7.80 15.27 -11.53
N GLY A 94 7.18 14.11 -11.70
CA GLY A 94 7.77 12.95 -12.35
C GLY A 94 8.72 12.14 -11.46
N LEU A 95 8.87 10.86 -11.79
CA LEU A 95 9.75 9.89 -11.12
C LEU A 95 11.21 10.37 -11.23
N GLY A 96 11.74 11.02 -10.18
CA GLY A 96 13.12 11.49 -10.14
C GLY A 96 13.39 12.77 -9.34
N GLN A 97 12.35 13.50 -8.90
CA GLN A 97 12.52 14.63 -7.98
C GLN A 97 12.01 14.26 -6.59
N ALA A 98 12.82 13.49 -5.86
CA ALA A 98 12.69 13.34 -4.42
C ALA A 98 12.82 14.73 -3.74
N HIS A 99 12.15 14.92 -2.61
CA HIS A 99 12.40 16.08 -1.75
C HIS A 99 13.90 16.20 -1.50
N SER A 100 14.54 17.28 -1.98
CA SER A 100 15.83 17.69 -1.45
C SER A 100 15.58 18.04 0.01
N LEU A 101 15.81 17.09 0.91
CA LEU A 101 15.90 17.33 2.35
C LEU A 101 17.11 18.25 2.53
N LYS A 102 16.91 19.56 2.35
CA LYS A 102 17.88 20.54 2.82
C LYS A 102 17.91 20.39 4.34
N PRO A 103 19.07 20.06 4.94
CA PRO A 103 19.17 20.01 6.38
C PRO A 103 18.88 21.40 6.93
N SER A 104 18.00 21.45 7.92
CA SER A 104 17.79 22.59 8.82
C SER A 104 19.03 22.86 9.65
#